data_AF-A0AA41VJ66-F1
#
_entry.id   AF-A0AA41VJ66-F1
#
_cell.length_a   1.000
_cell.length_b   1.000
_cell.length_c   1.000
_cell.angle_alpha   90.00
_cell.angle_beta   90.00
_cell.angle_gamma   90.00
#
_symmetry.space_group_name_H-M   'P 1'
#
loop_
_entity.id
_entity.type
_entity.pdbx_description
1 polymer ?
#
loop_
_entity_poly.entity_id
_entity_poly.type
_entity_poly.pdbx_seq_one_letter_code
_entity_poly.pdbx_strand_id
1 'polypeptide(L)'
;MGTVLDSNFLALTALVTVGYQFIFFIITALLKFDKITDFAGSTNFIIIAVLTLVVKGAWNLRQIVLTLLVVIWGIRLGLFLLMRILQWGEDRRFDEMRSNIGKLAVFWILQAVWVWTVSLPVTVVNASNRDPSIQAADVIGWILWLVGLVVEATADQQKLKFKNLPESRGKWCNVGVWSFSRHPNYFGEILLWWGVFIASTPVLKGAEWLVIIGPIFLTLLLLFVSGIPLLEESADKKFGNVQEYKHYKRTTSPLIPLPPIMYANLPAWFKATFLFEFPLYNKSVSQGERLGWDKESLAKDGGSKKTH
;
A
#
# COMPACT_ATOMS: atom_id res chain seq x y z
N MET A 1 27.83 -26.20 2.93
CA MET A 1 26.95 -25.26 3.64
C MET A 1 25.53 -25.74 3.44
N GLY A 2 24.86 -26.13 4.52
CA GLY A 2 23.63 -26.92 4.49
C GLY A 2 22.47 -26.23 3.78
N THR A 3 21.73 -26.99 2.98
CA THR A 3 20.39 -26.64 2.52
C THR A 3 19.50 -26.49 3.74
N VAL A 4 19.29 -25.25 4.20
CA VAL A 4 18.65 -24.98 5.49
C VAL A 4 17.20 -25.46 5.55
N LEU A 5 16.53 -25.71 4.42
CA LEU A 5 15.29 -26.52 4.29
C LEU A 5 14.95 -26.73 2.80
N ASP A 6 15.22 -25.73 1.96
CA ASP A 6 15.09 -25.76 0.50
C ASP A 6 16.11 -24.83 -0.17
N SER A 7 16.42 -25.04 -1.45
CA SER A 7 17.48 -24.32 -2.17
C SER A 7 17.18 -22.84 -2.44
N ASN A 8 15.91 -22.43 -2.38
CA ASN A 8 15.45 -21.08 -2.68
C ASN A 8 15.01 -20.29 -1.43
N PHE A 9 15.20 -20.87 -0.23
CA PHE A 9 14.74 -20.35 1.05
C PHE A 9 13.22 -20.09 1.14
N LEU A 10 12.41 -20.68 0.25
CA LEU A 10 10.97 -20.45 0.20
C LEU A 10 10.26 -21.04 1.42
N ALA A 11 10.59 -22.28 1.79
CA ALA A 11 10.02 -22.95 2.95
C ALA A 11 10.52 -22.31 4.25
N LEU A 12 11.82 -21.98 4.31
CA LEU A 12 12.40 -21.27 5.45
C LEU A 12 11.67 -19.94 5.72
N THR A 13 11.56 -19.10 4.69
CA THR A 13 10.92 -17.78 4.82
C THR A 13 9.43 -17.91 5.10
N ALA A 14 8.73 -18.90 4.53
CA ALA A 14 7.32 -19.15 4.84
C ALA A 14 7.12 -19.53 6.31
N LEU A 15 7.92 -20.46 6.84
CA LEU A 15 7.84 -20.89 8.24
C LEU A 15 8.15 -19.75 9.21
N VAL A 16 9.20 -18.98 8.93
CA VAL A 16 9.55 -17.79 9.73
C VAL A 16 8.41 -16.77 9.69
N THR A 17 7.85 -16.50 8.51
CA THR A 17 6.73 -15.56 8.36
C THR A 17 5.52 -16.03 9.15
N VAL A 18 5.09 -17.28 8.98
CA VAL A 18 3.92 -17.84 9.65
C VAL A 18 4.12 -17.85 11.17
N GLY A 19 5.27 -18.33 11.65
CA GLY A 19 5.58 -18.35 13.09
C GLY A 19 5.58 -16.95 13.69
N TYR A 20 6.23 -15.99 13.02
CA TYR A 20 6.28 -14.60 13.45
C TYR A 20 4.88 -13.97 13.51
N GLN A 21 4.09 -14.09 12.45
CA GLN A 21 2.74 -13.52 12.39
C GLN A 21 1.80 -14.20 13.38
N PHE A 22 1.97 -15.50 13.64
CA PHE A 22 1.18 -16.23 14.63
C PHE A 22 1.49 -15.79 16.07
N ILE A 23 2.75 -15.54 16.40
CA ILE A 23 3.14 -14.97 17.71
C ILE A 23 2.45 -13.63 17.92
N PHE A 24 2.48 -12.76 16.91
CA PHE A 24 1.83 -11.45 17.02
C PHE A 24 0.30 -11.53 17.02
N PHE A 25 -0.29 -12.48 16.31
CA PHE A 25 -1.71 -12.81 16.44
C PHE A 25 -2.08 -13.16 17.88
N ILE A 26 -1.31 -14.03 18.55
CA ILE A 26 -1.54 -14.39 19.96
C ILE A 26 -1.43 -13.15 20.85
N ILE A 27 -0.37 -12.35 20.68
CA ILE A 27 -0.16 -11.12 21.45
C ILE A 27 -1.36 -10.17 21.28
N THR A 28 -1.81 -9.92 20.05
CA THR A 28 -2.95 -9.03 19.79
C THR A 28 -4.26 -9.62 20.30
N ALA A 29 -4.48 -10.93 20.19
CA ALA A 29 -5.68 -11.59 20.69
C ALA A 29 -5.78 -11.53 22.22
N LEU A 30 -4.66 -11.68 22.93
CA LEU A 30 -4.61 -11.68 24.40
C LEU A 30 -4.56 -10.27 24.99
N LEU A 31 -3.73 -9.38 24.43
CA LEU A 31 -3.46 -8.05 24.98
C LEU A 31 -4.32 -6.94 24.37
N LYS A 32 -5.11 -7.25 23.32
CA LYS A 32 -5.93 -6.27 22.56
C LYS A 32 -5.12 -5.06 22.09
N PHE A 33 -3.86 -5.29 21.75
CA PHE A 33 -2.92 -4.24 21.39
C PHE A 33 -2.68 -4.22 19.89
N ASP A 34 -3.48 -3.40 19.19
CA ASP A 34 -3.54 -3.41 17.72
C ASP A 34 -2.43 -2.57 17.07
N LYS A 35 -1.80 -1.71 17.88
CA LYS A 35 -0.69 -0.84 17.48
C LYS A 35 0.55 -1.61 17.01
N ILE A 36 0.60 -2.91 17.28
CA ILE A 36 1.69 -3.81 16.92
C ILE A 36 1.54 -4.39 15.51
N THR A 37 0.36 -4.35 14.89
CA THR A 37 0.11 -4.96 13.58
C THR A 37 1.02 -4.39 12.49
N ASP A 38 1.04 -3.06 12.38
CA ASP A 38 1.90 -2.28 11.51
C ASP A 38 3.40 -2.52 11.78
N PHE A 39 3.78 -2.69 13.05
CA PHE A 39 5.15 -3.03 13.46
C PHE A 39 5.53 -4.45 13.01
N ALA A 40 4.64 -5.42 13.21
CA ALA A 40 4.85 -6.81 12.85
C ALA A 40 5.01 -6.98 11.33
N GLY A 41 4.19 -6.29 10.53
CA GLY A 41 4.34 -6.30 9.07
C GLY A 41 5.72 -5.79 8.63
N SER A 42 6.06 -4.55 8.99
CA SER A 42 7.30 -3.89 8.55
C SER A 42 8.58 -4.61 9.02
N THR A 43 8.61 -5.07 10.27
CA THR A 43 9.79 -5.77 10.80
C THR A 43 9.95 -7.19 10.28
N ASN A 44 8.87 -7.88 9.90
CA ASN A 44 8.96 -9.20 9.28
C ASN A 44 9.64 -9.13 7.90
N PHE A 45 9.34 -8.10 7.09
CA PHE A 45 10.09 -7.85 5.84
C PHE A 45 11.60 -7.70 6.08
N ILE A 46 11.98 -6.90 7.09
CA ILE A 46 13.38 -6.71 7.49
C ILE A 46 14.01 -8.04 7.89
N ILE A 47 13.33 -8.82 8.74
CA ILE A 47 13.80 -10.11 9.23
C ILE A 47 14.03 -11.06 8.06
N ILE A 48 13.09 -11.19 7.13
CA ILE A 48 13.23 -12.08 5.96
C ILE A 48 14.44 -11.68 5.10
N ALA A 49 14.57 -10.38 4.79
CA ALA A 49 15.65 -9.89 3.94
C ALA A 49 17.03 -10.11 4.59
N VAL A 50 17.18 -9.77 5.87
CA VAL A 50 18.45 -9.95 6.60
C VAL A 50 18.75 -11.42 6.85
N LEU A 51 17.75 -12.21 7.27
CA LEU A 51 17.91 -13.64 7.56
C LEU A 51 18.42 -14.38 6.32
N THR A 52 17.78 -14.18 5.17
CA THR A 52 18.16 -14.88 3.93
C THR A 52 19.56 -14.52 3.47
N LEU A 53 19.98 -13.26 3.61
CA LEU A 53 21.35 -12.81 3.32
C LEU A 53 22.38 -13.47 4.25
N VAL A 54 22.13 -13.42 5.57
CA VAL A 54 23.05 -13.96 6.59
C VAL A 54 23.16 -15.48 6.48
N VAL A 55 22.04 -16.18 6.31
CA VAL A 55 22.00 -17.64 6.16
C VAL A 55 22.69 -18.08 4.88
N LYS A 56 22.58 -17.30 3.79
CA LYS A 56 23.32 -17.59 2.56
C LYS A 56 24.83 -17.54 2.78
N GLY A 57 25.30 -16.52 3.51
CA GLY A 57 26.72 -16.24 3.70
C GLY A 57 27.43 -15.76 2.43
N ALA A 58 26.69 -15.41 1.37
CA ALA A 58 27.20 -14.75 0.17
C ALA A 58 26.81 -13.27 0.22
N TRP A 59 27.77 -12.41 -0.12
CA TRP A 59 27.67 -10.96 0.07
C TRP A 59 27.87 -10.24 -1.26
N ASN A 60 27.20 -10.72 -2.32
CA ASN A 60 27.29 -10.11 -3.63
C ASN A 60 26.60 -8.73 -3.61
N LEU A 61 27.08 -7.79 -4.43
CA LEU A 61 26.58 -6.41 -4.44
C LEU A 61 25.05 -6.35 -4.59
N ARG A 62 24.49 -7.14 -5.51
CA ARG A 62 23.03 -7.21 -5.74
C ARG A 62 22.25 -7.65 -4.50
N GLN A 63 22.75 -8.64 -3.78
CA GLN A 63 22.12 -9.17 -2.56
C GLN A 63 22.14 -8.14 -1.43
N ILE A 64 23.29 -7.49 -1.23
CA ILE A 64 23.43 -6.42 -0.25
C ILE A 64 22.50 -5.26 -0.58
N VAL A 65 22.53 -4.77 -1.83
CA VAL A 65 21.70 -3.62 -2.23
C VAL A 65 20.23 -3.94 -2.05
N LEU A 66 19.70 -5.03 -2.62
CA LEU A 66 18.27 -5.35 -2.48
C LEU A 66 17.85 -5.59 -1.02
N THR A 67 18.71 -6.20 -0.21
CA THR A 67 18.46 -6.34 1.23
C THR A 67 18.38 -4.97 1.90
N LEU A 68 19.32 -4.06 1.61
CA LEU A 68 19.32 -2.69 2.14
C LEU A 68 18.08 -1.92 1.69
N LEU A 69 17.65 -2.05 0.44
CA LEU A 69 16.43 -1.42 -0.06
C LEU A 69 15.21 -1.85 0.78
N VAL A 70 15.04 -3.15 1.03
CA VAL A 70 13.93 -3.65 1.88
C VAL A 70 14.07 -3.18 3.32
N VAL A 71 15.30 -3.16 3.88
CA VAL A 71 15.54 -2.70 5.25
C VAL A 71 15.23 -1.22 5.42
N ILE A 72 15.70 -0.36 4.51
CA ILE A 72 15.44 1.08 4.53
C ILE A 72 13.95 1.34 4.42
N TRP A 73 13.27 0.67 3.48
CA TRP A 73 11.81 0.76 3.34
C TRP A 73 11.09 0.34 4.62
N GLY A 74 11.44 -0.82 5.19
CA GLY A 74 10.81 -1.38 6.38
C GLY A 74 11.00 -0.49 7.61
N ILE A 75 12.22 0.04 7.83
CA ILE A 75 12.49 0.98 8.93
C ILE A 75 11.68 2.26 8.74
N ARG A 76 11.67 2.83 7.54
CA ARG A 76 10.91 4.06 7.25
C ARG A 76 9.42 3.85 7.47
N LEU A 77 8.86 2.75 6.98
CA LEU A 77 7.45 2.41 7.18
C LEU A 77 7.15 2.24 8.68
N GLY A 78 7.95 1.46 9.40
CA GLY A 78 7.79 1.23 10.84
C GLY A 78 7.85 2.52 11.65
N LEU A 79 8.83 3.40 11.38
CA LEU A 79 8.98 4.69 12.03
C LEU A 79 7.80 5.63 11.73
N PHE A 80 7.35 5.70 10.48
CA PHE A 80 6.20 6.52 10.09
C PHE A 80 4.93 6.08 10.83
N LEU A 81 4.66 4.78 10.86
CA LEU A 81 3.48 4.22 11.53
C LEU A 81 3.56 4.41 13.04
N LEU A 82 4.74 4.25 13.65
CA LEU A 82 4.97 4.54 15.06
C LEU A 82 4.69 6.02 15.38
N MET A 83 5.25 6.95 14.61
CA MET A 83 4.99 8.39 14.77
C MET A 83 3.50 8.72 14.64
N ARG A 84 2.82 8.11 13.68
CA ARG A 84 1.38 8.27 13.45
C ARG A 84 0.56 7.84 14.67
N ILE A 85 0.89 6.69 15.25
CA ILE A 85 0.21 6.15 16.44
C ILE A 85 0.45 7.06 17.66
N LEU A 86 1.69 7.53 17.85
CA LEU A 86 2.04 8.42 18.97
C LEU A 86 1.32 9.78 18.88
N GLN A 87 1.09 10.30 17.66
CA GLN A 87 0.45 11.60 17.46
C GLN A 87 -1.09 11.54 17.41
N TRP A 88 -1.67 10.52 16.78
CA TRP A 88 -3.12 10.47 16.49
C TRP A 88 -3.91 9.52 17.40
N GLY A 89 -3.24 8.74 18.24
CA GLY A 89 -3.89 7.83 19.18
C GLY A 89 -4.30 6.50 18.54
N GLU A 90 -5.45 5.95 18.95
CA GLU A 90 -5.94 4.64 18.52
C GLU A 90 -6.44 4.60 17.08
N ASP A 91 -6.18 3.49 16.39
CA ASP A 91 -6.68 3.22 15.06
C ASP A 91 -8.06 2.54 15.15
N ARG A 92 -9.10 3.34 14.92
CA ARG A 92 -10.52 2.91 14.97
C ARG A 92 -10.86 1.73 14.06
N ARG A 93 -10.01 1.37 13.09
CA ARG A 93 -10.19 0.18 12.24
C ARG A 93 -10.19 -1.12 13.04
N PHE A 94 -9.48 -1.15 14.16
CA PHE A 94 -9.35 -2.36 14.96
C PHE A 94 -10.44 -2.52 16.02
N ASP A 95 -11.17 -1.46 16.37
CA ASP A 95 -12.24 -1.53 17.37
C ASP A 95 -13.32 -2.57 16.99
N GLU A 96 -13.70 -2.62 15.70
CA GLU A 96 -14.64 -3.63 15.19
C GLU A 96 -14.01 -5.03 15.07
N MET A 97 -12.71 -5.11 14.76
CA MET A 97 -12.00 -6.37 14.52
C MET A 97 -11.68 -7.11 15.83
N ARG A 98 -11.47 -6.39 16.95
CA ARG A 98 -11.26 -6.97 18.30
C ARG A 98 -12.39 -7.87 18.77
N SER A 99 -13.62 -7.62 18.31
CA SER A 99 -14.80 -8.36 18.76
C SER A 99 -14.94 -9.75 18.10
N ASN A 100 -14.18 -10.03 17.04
CA ASN A 100 -14.30 -11.25 16.28
C ASN A 100 -12.92 -11.88 15.98
N ILE A 101 -12.59 -12.92 16.73
CA ILE A 101 -11.33 -13.68 16.60
C ILE A 101 -11.15 -14.22 15.17
N GLY A 102 -12.23 -14.61 14.48
CA GLY A 102 -12.17 -15.08 13.10
C GLY A 102 -11.72 -13.99 12.13
N LYS A 103 -12.26 -12.77 12.24
CA LYS A 103 -11.82 -11.62 11.43
C LYS A 103 -10.36 -11.25 11.72
N LEU A 104 -9.96 -11.30 12.99
CA LEU A 104 -8.57 -11.07 13.38
C LEU A 104 -7.65 -12.13 12.75
N ALA A 105 -7.99 -13.41 12.83
CA ALA A 105 -7.21 -14.49 12.23
C ALA A 105 -7.05 -14.31 10.71
N VAL A 106 -8.13 -13.96 9.99
CA VAL A 106 -8.07 -13.67 8.55
C VAL A 106 -7.12 -12.51 8.25
N PHE A 107 -7.15 -11.44 9.04
CA PHE A 107 -6.22 -10.31 8.89
C PHE A 107 -4.76 -10.76 9.00
N TRP A 108 -4.41 -11.53 10.04
CA TRP A 108 -3.03 -12.00 10.24
C TRP A 108 -2.57 -12.99 9.17
N ILE A 109 -3.46 -13.84 8.68
CA ILE A 109 -3.18 -14.73 7.54
C ILE A 109 -2.91 -13.91 6.27
N LEU A 110 -3.76 -12.93 5.96
CA LEU A 110 -3.55 -12.06 4.80
C LEU A 110 -2.26 -11.24 4.92
N GLN A 111 -1.92 -10.77 6.13
CA GLN A 111 -0.66 -10.10 6.39
C GLN A 111 0.54 -11.03 6.20
N ALA A 112 0.47 -12.29 6.64
CA ALA A 112 1.51 -13.29 6.41
C ALA A 112 1.70 -13.57 4.91
N VAL A 113 0.61 -13.79 4.17
CA VAL A 113 0.64 -14.01 2.72
C VAL A 113 1.24 -12.79 2.02
N TRP A 114 0.84 -11.57 2.43
CA TRP A 114 1.37 -10.33 1.88
C TRP A 114 2.88 -10.20 2.09
N VAL A 115 3.36 -10.31 3.34
CA VAL A 115 4.79 -10.19 3.66
C VAL A 115 5.61 -11.21 2.88
N TRP A 116 5.19 -12.48 2.89
CA TRP A 116 5.93 -13.55 2.24
C TRP A 116 5.97 -13.36 0.71
N THR A 117 4.80 -13.12 0.09
CA THR A 117 4.68 -13.01 -1.37
C THR A 117 5.46 -11.81 -1.92
N VAL A 118 5.39 -10.66 -1.24
CA VAL A 118 6.07 -9.44 -1.69
C VAL A 118 7.59 -9.53 -1.45
N SER A 119 8.04 -10.31 -0.47
CA SER A 119 9.46 -10.56 -0.21
C SER A 119 10.12 -11.54 -1.19
N LEU A 120 9.36 -12.25 -2.02
CA LEU A 120 9.89 -13.29 -2.92
C LEU A 120 11.08 -12.85 -3.78
N PRO A 121 11.08 -11.65 -4.42
CA PRO A 121 12.21 -11.23 -5.25
C PRO A 121 13.53 -11.14 -4.48
N VAL A 122 13.53 -10.55 -3.27
CA VAL A 122 14.75 -10.45 -2.44
C VAL A 122 15.17 -11.82 -1.90
N THR A 123 14.21 -12.65 -1.49
CA THR A 123 14.46 -14.01 -1.01
C THR A 123 15.20 -14.86 -2.05
N VAL A 124 14.72 -14.85 -3.30
CA VAL A 124 15.34 -15.63 -4.39
C VAL A 124 16.71 -15.07 -4.78
N VAL A 125 16.89 -13.75 -4.77
CA VAL A 125 18.20 -13.13 -5.01
C VAL A 125 19.20 -13.54 -3.93
N ASN A 126 18.81 -13.48 -2.67
CA ASN A 126 19.64 -13.90 -1.54
C ASN A 126 19.94 -15.41 -1.56
N ALA A 127 19.02 -16.24 -2.05
CA ALA A 127 19.24 -17.67 -2.19
C ALA A 127 20.17 -18.03 -3.38
N SER A 128 20.29 -17.16 -4.38
CA SER A 128 21.04 -17.44 -5.61
C SER A 128 22.56 -17.53 -5.40
N ASN A 129 23.21 -18.43 -6.13
CA ASN A 129 24.68 -18.49 -6.28
C ASN A 129 25.17 -17.70 -7.50
N ARG A 130 24.26 -17.13 -8.31
CA ARG A 130 24.61 -16.44 -9.54
C ARG A 130 24.96 -14.99 -9.25
N ASP A 131 26.12 -14.57 -9.73
CA ASP A 131 26.57 -13.18 -9.65
C ASP A 131 27.01 -12.66 -11.02
N PRO A 132 26.06 -12.47 -11.96
CA PRO A 132 26.38 -11.78 -13.20
C PRO A 132 26.75 -10.33 -12.88
N SER A 133 27.66 -9.77 -13.68
CA SER A 133 27.98 -8.33 -13.67
C SER A 133 26.72 -7.48 -13.68
N ILE A 134 26.79 -6.32 -13.03
CA ILE A 134 25.67 -5.38 -12.97
C ILE A 134 25.16 -5.06 -14.39
N GLN A 135 23.86 -5.18 -14.57
CA GLN A 135 23.17 -4.96 -15.84
C GLN A 135 22.30 -3.70 -15.75
N ALA A 136 21.78 -3.25 -16.91
CA ALA A 136 20.85 -2.12 -16.94
C ALA A 136 19.62 -2.34 -16.05
N ALA A 137 19.13 -3.58 -15.93
CA ALA A 137 17.99 -3.92 -15.08
C ALA A 137 18.25 -3.65 -13.59
N ASP A 138 19.47 -3.89 -13.09
CA ASP A 138 19.85 -3.53 -11.71
C ASP A 138 19.68 -2.03 -11.48
N VAL A 139 20.29 -1.21 -12.34
CA VAL A 139 20.29 0.25 -12.23
C VAL A 139 18.87 0.81 -12.37
N ILE A 140 18.09 0.33 -13.34
CA ILE A 140 16.68 0.73 -13.51
C ILE A 140 15.88 0.40 -12.26
N GLY A 141 16.04 -0.81 -11.73
CA GLY A 141 15.32 -1.24 -10.51
C GLY A 141 15.67 -0.39 -9.30
N TRP A 142 16.96 -0.06 -9.10
CA TRP A 142 17.40 0.79 -8.00
C TRP A 142 16.89 2.24 -8.13
N ILE A 143 16.88 2.79 -9.34
CA ILE A 143 16.32 4.12 -9.62
C ILE A 143 14.81 4.13 -9.35
N LEU A 144 14.08 3.14 -9.84
CA LEU A 144 12.63 3.02 -9.59
C LEU A 144 12.33 2.91 -8.10
N TRP A 145 13.13 2.13 -7.37
CA TRP A 145 13.02 2.04 -5.92
C TRP A 145 13.28 3.38 -5.23
N LEU A 146 14.32 4.10 -5.62
CA LEU A 146 14.64 5.40 -5.04
C LEU A 146 13.53 6.42 -5.30
N VAL A 147 13.02 6.49 -6.53
CA VAL A 147 11.89 7.36 -6.88
C VAL A 147 10.65 6.98 -6.07
N GLY A 148 10.35 5.68 -5.97
CA GLY A 148 9.24 5.17 -5.18
C GLY A 148 9.34 5.57 -3.71
N LEU A 149 10.51 5.39 -3.10
CA LEU A 149 10.77 5.79 -1.71
C LEU A 149 10.58 7.30 -1.50
N VAL A 150 11.13 8.13 -2.40
CA VAL A 150 11.03 9.60 -2.29
C VAL A 150 9.57 10.05 -2.40
N VAL A 151 8.81 9.50 -3.36
CA VAL A 151 7.39 9.84 -3.53
C VAL A 151 6.59 9.41 -2.31
N GLU A 152 6.79 8.18 -1.83
CA GLU A 152 6.08 7.64 -0.67
C GLU A 152 6.38 8.45 0.60
N ALA A 153 7.66 8.68 0.91
CA ALA A 153 8.08 9.44 2.08
C ALA A 153 7.56 10.90 2.03
N THR A 154 7.61 11.52 0.86
CA THR A 154 7.10 12.89 0.66
C THR A 154 5.59 12.95 0.86
N ALA A 155 4.85 12.00 0.29
CA ALA A 155 3.40 11.91 0.44
C ALA A 155 3.01 11.75 1.92
N ASP A 156 3.67 10.84 2.63
CA ASP A 156 3.41 10.54 4.03
C ASP A 156 3.70 11.74 4.94
N GLN A 157 4.83 12.41 4.74
CA GLN A 157 5.19 13.62 5.49
C GLN A 157 4.22 14.78 5.23
N GLN A 158 3.83 14.99 3.97
CA GLN A 158 2.85 16.02 3.60
C GLN A 158 1.49 15.74 4.26
N LYS A 159 1.06 14.49 4.28
CA LYS A 159 -0.20 14.08 4.93
C LYS A 159 -0.15 14.26 6.44
N LEU A 160 0.96 13.89 7.08
CA LEU A 160 1.18 14.11 8.51
C LEU A 160 1.09 15.60 8.84
N LYS A 161 1.86 16.43 8.14
CA LYS A 161 1.87 17.89 8.33
C LYS A 161 0.48 18.49 8.10
N PHE A 162 -0.20 18.08 7.04
CA PHE A 162 -1.55 18.56 6.71
C PHE A 162 -2.52 18.30 7.85
N LYS A 163 -2.55 17.09 8.42
CA LYS A 163 -3.48 16.75 9.50
C LYS A 163 -3.19 17.48 10.82
N ASN A 164 -1.94 17.85 11.07
CA ASN A 164 -1.55 18.55 12.30
C ASN A 164 -1.86 20.05 12.26
N LEU A 165 -2.23 20.61 11.10
CA LEU A 165 -2.63 22.01 10.96
C LEU A 165 -4.10 22.22 11.36
N PRO A 166 -4.43 23.20 12.24
CA PRO A 166 -5.82 23.50 12.62
C PRO A 166 -6.73 23.83 11.43
N GLU A 167 -6.20 24.54 10.43
CA GLU A 167 -6.93 25.00 9.23
C GLU A 167 -7.35 23.87 8.29
N SER A 168 -6.74 22.69 8.46
CA SER A 168 -7.00 21.49 7.67
C SER A 168 -8.11 20.62 8.27
N ARG A 169 -8.63 20.96 9.46
CA ARG A 169 -9.73 20.22 10.10
C ARG A 169 -10.95 20.21 9.17
N GLY A 170 -11.49 19.02 8.94
CA GLY A 170 -12.64 18.85 8.04
C GLY A 170 -12.32 18.94 6.54
N LYS A 171 -11.04 18.95 6.15
CA LYS A 171 -10.61 18.95 4.75
C LYS A 171 -9.84 17.67 4.40
N TRP A 172 -9.67 17.41 3.11
CA TRP A 172 -8.82 16.35 2.56
C TRP A 172 -7.45 16.92 2.18
N CYS A 173 -6.42 16.07 2.19
CA CYS A 173 -5.08 16.47 1.80
C CYS A 173 -5.00 16.59 0.27
N ASN A 174 -4.69 17.79 -0.22
CA ASN A 174 -4.56 18.12 -1.63
C ASN A 174 -3.31 18.97 -1.92
N VAL A 175 -2.27 18.86 -1.06
CA VAL A 175 -1.05 19.67 -1.14
C VAL A 175 0.12 18.85 -1.69
N GLY A 176 1.04 19.50 -2.39
CA GLY A 176 2.27 18.85 -2.87
C GLY A 176 1.96 17.68 -3.80
N VAL A 177 2.50 16.49 -3.53
CA VAL A 177 2.26 15.31 -4.40
C VAL A 177 0.80 14.85 -4.36
N TRP A 178 0.04 15.21 -3.31
CA TRP A 178 -1.39 14.95 -3.22
C TRP A 178 -2.23 15.79 -4.18
N SER A 179 -1.69 16.87 -4.76
CA SER A 179 -2.40 17.59 -5.84
C SER A 179 -2.25 16.93 -7.20
N PHE A 180 -1.29 16.01 -7.37
CA PHE A 180 -1.03 15.30 -8.63
C PHE A 180 -1.62 13.88 -8.63
N SER A 181 -1.79 13.28 -7.46
CA SER A 181 -2.40 11.96 -7.28
C SER A 181 -3.18 11.93 -5.97
N ARG A 182 -4.29 11.20 -5.91
CA ARG A 182 -5.07 11.00 -4.69
C ARG A 182 -4.43 10.00 -3.74
N HIS A 183 -3.58 9.10 -4.23
CA HIS A 183 -2.84 8.10 -3.43
C HIS A 183 -1.37 7.99 -3.87
N PRO A 184 -0.59 9.08 -3.79
CA PRO A 184 0.81 9.10 -4.24
C PRO A 184 1.70 8.18 -3.40
N ASN A 185 1.37 7.96 -2.13
CA ASN A 185 2.07 7.02 -1.26
C ASN A 185 2.00 5.58 -1.79
N TYR A 186 0.81 5.13 -2.25
CA TYR A 186 0.66 3.81 -2.86
C TYR A 186 1.34 3.70 -4.22
N PHE A 187 1.39 4.78 -4.99
CA PHE A 187 2.19 4.80 -6.21
C PHE A 187 3.68 4.59 -5.91
N GLY A 188 4.21 5.28 -4.90
CA GLY A 188 5.58 5.08 -4.44
C GLY A 188 5.85 3.65 -3.98
N GLU A 189 4.93 3.08 -3.20
CA GLU A 189 4.99 1.69 -2.73
C GLU A 189 4.96 0.67 -3.89
N ILE A 190 4.12 0.89 -4.90
CA ILE A 190 4.10 0.03 -6.09
C ILE A 190 5.44 0.13 -6.84
N LEU A 191 5.92 1.36 -7.11
CA LEU A 191 7.17 1.58 -7.83
C LEU A 191 8.37 0.89 -7.17
N LEU A 192 8.46 0.95 -5.84
CA LEU A 192 9.61 0.40 -5.15
C LEU A 192 9.65 -1.13 -5.19
N TRP A 193 8.51 -1.81 -5.06
CA TRP A 193 8.48 -3.27 -5.14
C TRP A 193 8.65 -3.78 -6.58
N TRP A 194 8.15 -3.04 -7.59
CA TRP A 194 8.51 -3.29 -8.98
C TRP A 194 10.00 -3.04 -9.23
N GLY A 195 10.61 -2.04 -8.59
CA GLY A 195 12.05 -1.78 -8.65
C GLY A 195 12.88 -2.95 -8.11
N VAL A 196 12.51 -3.50 -6.95
CA VAL A 196 13.15 -4.70 -6.37
C VAL A 196 13.04 -5.90 -7.32
N PHE A 197 11.87 -6.11 -7.93
CA PHE A 197 11.68 -7.17 -8.92
C PHE A 197 12.54 -6.96 -10.17
N ILE A 198 12.56 -5.76 -10.76
CA ILE A 198 13.33 -5.48 -11.97
C ILE A 198 14.83 -5.73 -11.71
N ALA A 199 15.34 -5.28 -10.56
CA ALA A 199 16.73 -5.53 -10.17
C ALA A 199 17.03 -6.98 -9.79
N SER A 200 16.02 -7.83 -9.54
CA SER A 200 16.22 -9.28 -9.35
C SER A 200 16.35 -10.03 -10.67
N THR A 201 15.77 -9.52 -11.77
CA THR A 201 15.72 -10.22 -13.07
C THR A 201 17.05 -10.76 -13.61
N PRO A 202 18.23 -10.11 -13.44
CA PRO A 202 19.49 -10.64 -13.96
C PRO A 202 19.88 -12.00 -13.39
N VAL A 203 19.36 -12.35 -12.21
CA VAL A 203 19.64 -13.62 -11.54
C VAL A 203 18.48 -14.61 -11.63
N LEU A 204 17.40 -14.33 -12.35
CA LEU A 204 16.24 -15.24 -12.45
C LEU A 204 16.40 -16.23 -13.62
N LYS A 205 16.05 -17.50 -13.40
CA LYS A 205 15.95 -18.55 -14.44
C LYS A 205 14.76 -19.48 -14.18
N GLY A 206 14.12 -19.96 -15.25
CA GLY A 206 13.05 -20.96 -15.17
C GLY A 206 11.91 -20.52 -14.25
N ALA A 207 11.55 -21.37 -13.28
CA ALA A 207 10.45 -21.11 -12.33
C ALA A 207 10.69 -19.92 -11.38
N GLU A 208 11.92 -19.42 -11.25
CA GLU A 208 12.23 -18.27 -10.39
C GLU A 208 11.57 -16.98 -10.90
N TRP A 209 11.15 -16.91 -12.17
CA TRP A 209 10.36 -15.79 -12.68
C TRP A 209 9.01 -15.60 -11.98
N LEU A 210 8.52 -16.63 -11.27
CA LEU A 210 7.30 -16.54 -10.46
C LEU A 210 7.39 -15.52 -9.33
N VAL A 211 8.59 -15.03 -8.97
CA VAL A 211 8.72 -13.92 -8.00
C VAL A 211 8.03 -12.62 -8.45
N ILE A 212 7.69 -12.48 -9.74
CA ILE A 212 6.85 -11.38 -10.27
C ILE A 212 5.47 -11.35 -9.59
N ILE A 213 5.00 -12.47 -9.04
CA ILE A 213 3.76 -12.54 -8.26
C ILE A 213 3.82 -11.56 -7.08
N GLY A 214 4.99 -11.30 -6.51
CA GLY A 214 5.19 -10.31 -5.43
C GLY A 214 4.63 -8.92 -5.75
N PRO A 215 5.24 -8.16 -6.68
CA PRO A 215 4.75 -6.83 -7.03
C PRO A 215 3.35 -6.83 -7.67
N ILE A 216 2.97 -7.87 -8.42
CA ILE A 216 1.60 -7.99 -8.96
C ILE A 216 0.59 -8.12 -7.82
N PHE A 217 0.85 -9.02 -6.86
CA PHE A 217 -0.02 -9.23 -5.71
C PHE A 217 -0.21 -7.95 -4.91
N LEU A 218 0.89 -7.24 -4.60
CA LEU A 218 0.81 -5.93 -3.92
C LEU A 218 -0.04 -4.93 -4.71
N THR A 219 0.21 -4.82 -6.02
CA THR A 219 -0.51 -3.87 -6.88
C THR A 219 -2.02 -4.16 -6.87
N LEU A 220 -2.41 -5.42 -7.03
CA LEU A 220 -3.81 -5.84 -6.99
C LEU A 220 -4.44 -5.63 -5.61
N LEU A 221 -3.67 -5.92 -4.54
CA LEU A 221 -4.11 -5.71 -3.17
C LEU A 221 -4.47 -4.23 -2.96
N LEU A 222 -3.59 -3.30 -3.35
CA LEU A 222 -3.79 -1.85 -3.19
C LEU A 222 -4.87 -1.26 -4.11
N LEU A 223 -5.07 -1.83 -5.31
CA LEU A 223 -6.06 -1.34 -6.26
C LEU A 223 -7.48 -1.82 -5.95
N PHE A 224 -7.63 -3.05 -5.42
CA PHE A 224 -8.95 -3.73 -5.42
C PHE A 224 -9.41 -4.23 -4.06
N VAL A 225 -8.50 -4.56 -3.13
CA VAL A 225 -8.85 -5.26 -1.89
C VAL A 225 -8.69 -4.34 -0.69
N SER A 226 -7.46 -3.87 -0.49
CA SER A 226 -7.07 -2.91 0.54
C SER A 226 -6.59 -1.62 -0.13
N GLY A 227 -6.20 -0.63 0.67
CA GLY A 227 -5.66 0.61 0.14
C GLY A 227 -6.72 1.52 -0.48
N ILE A 228 -6.67 1.70 -1.81
CA ILE A 228 -7.42 2.77 -2.51
C ILE A 228 -8.95 2.64 -2.33
N PRO A 229 -9.59 1.48 -2.56
CA PRO A 229 -11.05 1.38 -2.45
C PRO A 229 -11.59 1.82 -1.10
N LEU A 230 -10.97 1.35 -0.01
CA LEU A 230 -11.40 1.61 1.36
C LEU A 230 -11.17 3.08 1.74
N LEU A 231 -10.06 3.67 1.29
CA LEU A 231 -9.76 5.08 1.56
C LEU A 231 -10.66 6.02 0.77
N GLU A 232 -10.94 5.72 -0.50
CA GLU A 232 -11.88 6.46 -1.34
C GLU A 232 -13.29 6.41 -0.75
N GLU A 233 -13.76 5.24 -0.36
CA GLU A 233 -15.08 5.09 0.28
C GLU A 233 -15.16 5.88 1.60
N SER A 234 -14.12 5.81 2.44
CA SER A 234 -14.07 6.57 3.70
C SER A 234 -14.05 8.08 3.48
N ALA A 235 -13.31 8.55 2.46
CA ALA A 235 -13.24 9.97 2.11
C ALA A 235 -14.57 10.45 1.54
N ASP A 236 -15.22 9.67 0.68
CA ASP A 236 -16.53 9.99 0.11
C ASP A 236 -17.63 10.07 1.15
N LYS A 237 -17.63 9.17 2.15
CA LYS A 237 -18.57 9.24 3.27
C LYS A 237 -18.43 10.54 4.08
N LYS A 238 -17.23 11.12 4.13
CA LYS A 238 -16.93 12.35 4.88
C LYS A 238 -17.13 13.62 4.06
N PHE A 239 -16.72 13.61 2.80
CA PHE A 239 -16.58 14.81 1.97
C PHE A 239 -17.39 14.74 0.67
N GLY A 240 -18.06 13.63 0.38
CA GLY A 240 -18.78 13.40 -0.88
C GLY A 240 -19.89 14.41 -1.18
N ASN A 241 -20.36 15.16 -0.18
CA ASN A 241 -21.35 16.24 -0.37
C ASN A 241 -20.71 17.63 -0.57
N VAL A 242 -19.39 17.75 -0.47
CA VAL A 242 -18.64 19.00 -0.63
C VAL A 242 -18.25 19.17 -2.10
N GLN A 243 -18.61 20.30 -2.71
CA GLN A 243 -18.41 20.52 -4.16
C GLN A 243 -16.93 20.58 -4.53
N GLU A 244 -16.11 21.20 -3.68
CA GLU A 244 -14.66 21.30 -3.87
C GLU A 244 -13.98 19.92 -3.81
N TYR A 245 -14.50 18.99 -3.00
CA TYR A 245 -14.00 17.62 -2.94
C TYR A 245 -14.34 16.86 -4.21
N LYS A 246 -15.59 16.98 -4.70
CA LYS A 246 -15.98 16.40 -5.98
C LYS A 246 -15.14 16.94 -7.13
N HIS A 247 -14.84 18.24 -7.12
CA HIS A 247 -13.95 18.84 -8.11
C HIS A 247 -12.55 18.24 -8.04
N TYR A 248 -11.94 18.21 -6.85
CA TYR A 248 -10.63 17.59 -6.64
C TYR A 248 -10.59 16.14 -7.13
N LYS A 249 -11.62 15.34 -6.80
CA LYS A 249 -11.72 13.93 -7.19
C LYS A 249 -11.81 13.75 -8.71
N ARG A 250 -12.53 14.64 -9.40
CA ARG A 250 -12.68 14.62 -10.87
C ARG A 250 -11.41 15.05 -11.62
N THR A 251 -10.61 15.92 -11.01
CA THR A 251 -9.43 16.52 -11.65
C THR A 251 -8.11 15.90 -11.18
N THR A 252 -8.12 14.98 -10.22
CA THR A 252 -6.89 14.37 -9.68
C THR A 252 -6.89 12.87 -9.90
N SER A 253 -5.82 12.37 -10.54
CA SER A 253 -5.59 10.95 -10.80
C SER A 253 -5.63 10.13 -9.51
N PRO A 254 -6.20 8.91 -9.48
CA PRO A 254 -6.23 8.10 -8.27
C PRO A 254 -4.83 7.62 -7.85
N LEU A 255 -4.00 7.22 -8.81
CA LEU A 255 -2.71 6.57 -8.52
C LEU A 255 -1.54 7.27 -9.22
N ILE A 256 -1.54 7.32 -10.55
CA ILE A 256 -0.40 7.85 -11.33
C ILE A 256 -0.32 9.38 -11.19
N PRO A 257 0.78 9.96 -10.67
CA PRO A 257 0.91 11.40 -10.52
C PRO A 257 0.83 12.13 -11.86
N LEU A 258 -0.17 13.01 -12.00
CA LEU A 258 -0.41 13.82 -13.19
C LEU A 258 -0.90 15.22 -12.80
N PRO A 259 -0.45 16.28 -13.49
CA PRO A 259 -0.99 17.61 -13.30
C PRO A 259 -2.53 17.63 -13.49
N PRO A 260 -3.29 18.28 -12.58
CA PRO A 260 -4.75 18.27 -12.63
C PRO A 260 -5.36 18.72 -13.96
N ILE A 261 -4.72 19.69 -14.61
CA ILE A 261 -5.16 20.21 -15.91
C ILE A 261 -5.08 19.12 -16.99
N MET A 262 -4.02 18.30 -16.98
CA MET A 262 -3.90 17.19 -17.94
C MET A 262 -4.92 16.11 -17.62
N TYR A 263 -5.04 15.72 -16.35
CA TYR A 263 -6.00 14.69 -15.95
C TYR A 263 -7.45 15.08 -16.25
N ALA A 264 -7.85 16.32 -15.95
CA ALA A 264 -9.22 16.80 -16.16
C ALA A 264 -9.69 16.61 -17.62
N ASN A 265 -8.80 16.82 -18.59
CA ASN A 265 -9.10 16.78 -20.02
C ASN A 265 -9.09 15.38 -20.64
N LEU A 266 -8.68 14.34 -19.90
CA LEU A 266 -8.65 12.97 -20.44
C LEU A 266 -10.04 12.32 -20.45
N PRO A 267 -10.37 11.54 -21.49
CA PRO A 267 -11.64 10.84 -21.57
C PRO A 267 -11.72 9.72 -20.52
N ALA A 268 -12.94 9.40 -20.06
CA ALA A 268 -13.16 8.46 -18.96
C ALA A 268 -12.60 7.05 -19.23
N TRP A 269 -12.71 6.55 -20.47
CA TRP A 269 -12.15 5.25 -20.85
C TRP A 269 -10.62 5.22 -20.68
N PHE A 270 -9.94 6.31 -21.04
CA PHE A 270 -8.48 6.40 -20.91
C PHE A 270 -8.06 6.44 -19.44
N LYS A 271 -8.79 7.22 -18.61
CA LYS A 271 -8.58 7.26 -17.16
C LYS A 271 -8.74 5.89 -16.52
N ALA A 272 -9.77 5.14 -16.91
CA ALA A 272 -10.01 3.79 -16.39
C ALA A 272 -8.92 2.79 -16.81
N THR A 273 -8.48 2.82 -18.06
CA THR A 273 -7.52 1.85 -18.61
C THR A 273 -6.08 2.11 -18.19
N PHE A 274 -5.62 3.37 -18.25
CA PHE A 274 -4.20 3.69 -18.08
C PHE A 274 -3.87 4.36 -16.75
N LEU A 275 -4.87 4.97 -16.10
CA LEU A 275 -4.68 5.73 -14.86
C LEU A 275 -5.41 5.11 -13.67
N PHE A 276 -5.98 3.91 -13.86
CA PHE A 276 -6.66 3.13 -12.83
C PHE A 276 -7.87 3.82 -12.20
N GLU A 277 -8.55 4.73 -12.91
CA GLU A 277 -9.82 5.31 -12.44
C GLU A 277 -10.97 4.30 -12.59
N PHE A 278 -11.07 3.38 -11.64
CA PHE A 278 -12.11 2.36 -11.65
C PHE A 278 -13.45 2.89 -11.11
N PRO A 279 -14.60 2.43 -11.65
CA PRO A 279 -15.93 2.83 -11.16
C PRO A 279 -16.13 2.55 -9.67
N LEU A 280 -15.45 1.54 -9.13
CA LEU A 280 -15.55 1.16 -7.73
C LEU A 280 -15.08 2.27 -6.78
N TYR A 281 -14.19 3.17 -7.22
CA TYR A 281 -13.73 4.31 -6.42
C TYR A 281 -14.78 5.41 -6.27
N ASN A 282 -15.87 5.38 -7.04
CA ASN A 282 -16.87 6.45 -7.10
C ASN A 282 -18.27 6.03 -6.61
N LYS A 283 -18.43 4.80 -6.08
CA LYS A 283 -19.73 4.24 -5.69
C LYS A 283 -20.49 5.10 -4.68
N SER A 284 -19.84 5.56 -3.62
CA SER A 284 -20.46 6.33 -2.53
C SER A 284 -20.92 7.72 -2.94
N VAL A 285 -20.15 8.42 -3.79
CA VAL A 285 -20.57 9.73 -4.34
C VAL A 285 -21.82 9.56 -5.21
N SER A 286 -21.85 8.52 -6.05
CA SER A 286 -23.00 8.28 -6.95
C SER A 286 -24.29 7.94 -6.18
N GLN A 287 -24.19 7.23 -5.05
CA GLN A 287 -25.33 6.95 -4.18
C GLN A 287 -25.82 8.20 -3.44
N GLY A 288 -24.89 9.03 -2.95
CA GLY A 288 -25.23 10.30 -2.29
C GLY A 288 -25.93 11.28 -3.24
N GLU A 289 -25.52 11.34 -4.51
CA GLU A 289 -26.17 12.16 -5.54
C GLU A 289 -27.59 11.68 -5.86
N ARG A 290 -27.81 10.37 -5.98
CA ARG A 290 -29.16 9.80 -6.17
C ARG A 290 -30.09 10.10 -4.99
N LEU A 291 -29.63 9.86 -3.77
CA LEU A 291 -30.39 10.14 -2.56
C LEU A 291 -30.66 11.64 -2.36
N GLY A 292 -29.75 12.51 -2.80
CA GLY A 292 -29.94 13.96 -2.79
C GLY A 292 -31.02 14.41 -3.76
N TRP A 293 -31.01 13.88 -5.00
CA TRP A 293 -32.06 14.13 -5.99
C TRP A 293 -33.43 13.64 -5.53
N ASP A 294 -33.52 12.45 -4.93
CA ASP A 294 -34.78 11.91 -4.41
C ASP A 294 -35.36 12.79 -3.28
N LYS A 295 -34.51 13.40 -2.45
CA LYS A 295 -34.97 14.33 -1.39
C LYS A 295 -35.41 15.68 -1.96
N GLU A 296 -34.70 16.22 -2.94
CA GLU A 296 -35.08 17.47 -3.59
C GLU A 296 -36.35 17.33 -4.45
N SER A 297 -36.56 16.18 -5.10
CA SER A 297 -37.79 15.90 -5.86
C SER A 297 -38.98 15.73 -4.93
N LEU A 298 -38.84 15.00 -3.82
CA LEU A 298 -39.88 14.87 -2.79
C LEU A 298 -40.22 16.20 -2.11
N ALA A 299 -39.23 17.08 -1.90
CA ALA A 299 -39.46 18.42 -1.35
C ALA A 299 -40.21 19.34 -2.34
N LYS A 300 -39.98 19.19 -3.65
CA LYS A 300 -40.70 19.93 -4.70
C LYS A 300 -42.14 19.45 -4.88
N ASP A 301 -42.38 18.14 -4.79
CA ASP A 301 -43.74 17.57 -4.91
C ASP A 301 -44.60 17.79 -3.65
N GLY A 302 -43.99 17.87 -2.46
CA GLY A 302 -44.68 18.17 -1.21
C GLY A 302 -45.11 19.64 -1.05
N GLY A 303 -44.53 20.55 -1.82
CA GLY A 303 -44.83 21.99 -1.79
C GLY A 303 -46.05 22.42 -2.60
N SER A 304 -46.61 21.55 -3.45
CA SER A 304 -47.67 21.92 -4.42
C SER A 304 -49.10 21.59 -3.98
N LYS A 305 -49.35 21.20 -2.71
CA LYS A 305 -50.69 20.86 -2.21
C LYS A 305 -51.14 21.74 -1.03
N LYS A 306 -51.15 23.07 -1.18
CA LYS A 306 -51.94 23.97 -0.32
C LYS A 306 -52.31 25.27 -1.06
N THR A 307 -53.19 25.17 -2.04
CA THR A 307 -54.06 26.28 -2.47
C THR A 307 -55.16 25.70 -3.35
N HIS A 308 -56.31 25.39 -2.73
CA HIS A 308 -57.66 25.77 -3.15
C HIS A 308 -58.66 25.18 -2.16
#